data_AF-A0A5Q4FEF2-F1
#
_entry.id   AF-A0A5Q4FEF2-F1
#
_cell.length_a   1.000
_cell.length_b   1.000
_cell.length_c   1.000
_cell.angle_alpha   90.00
_cell.angle_beta   90.00
_cell.angle_gamma   90.00
#
_symmetry.space_group_name_H-M   'P 1'
#
loop_
_entity.id
_entity.type
_entity.pdbx_description
1 polymer ?
#
loop_
_entity_poly.entity_id
_entity_poly.type
_entity_poly.pdbx_seq_one_letter_code
_entity_poly.pdbx_strand_id
1 'polypeptide(L)'
;MDIIREDFFHFLWQNLHFAQNSLRTTCGKPVRVIHPGYRNDGDGADYRYSRIRVDGILFCGDVELHKSASEWYRHGHQRDSRYERVILHVVVHDDLHKRNAAASDGHRVP
;
A
#
# COMPACT_ATOMS: atom_id res chain seq x y z
N MET A 1 4.48 16.69 -15.87
CA MET A 1 4.67 16.17 -14.51
C MET A 1 5.09 14.73 -14.71
N ASP A 2 6.37 14.42 -14.53
CA ASP A 2 6.90 13.10 -14.89
C ASP A 2 6.24 12.04 -14.01
N ILE A 3 5.47 11.17 -14.65
CA ILE A 3 4.78 10.05 -14.01
C ILE A 3 5.87 9.06 -13.59
N ILE A 4 6.02 8.84 -12.29
CA ILE A 4 6.91 7.81 -11.75
C ILE A 4 6.53 6.48 -12.41
N ARG A 5 7.51 5.82 -13.04
CA ARG A 5 7.32 4.46 -13.58
C ARG A 5 7.11 3.50 -12.42
N GLU A 6 6.21 2.54 -12.60
CA GLU A 6 5.84 1.53 -11.60
C GLU A 6 7.07 0.80 -11.05
N ASP A 7 7.96 0.30 -11.91
CA ASP A 7 9.23 -0.32 -11.49
C ASP A 7 10.09 0.58 -10.59
N PHE A 8 10.10 1.89 -10.84
CA PHE A 8 10.84 2.83 -10.01
C PHE A 8 10.14 3.00 -8.65
N PHE A 9 8.81 2.97 -8.61
CA PHE A 9 8.07 2.99 -7.35
C PHE A 9 8.33 1.74 -6.51
N HIS A 10 8.36 0.55 -7.13
CA HIS A 10 8.80 -0.68 -6.46
C HIS A 10 10.23 -0.55 -5.93
N PHE A 11 11.15 -0.03 -6.73
CA PHE A 11 12.54 0.20 -6.30
C PHE A 11 12.62 1.10 -5.07
N LEU A 12 11.88 2.22 -5.05
CA LEU A 12 11.84 3.13 -3.91
C LEU A 12 11.28 2.43 -2.67
N TRP A 13 10.17 1.70 -2.81
CA TRP A 13 9.54 0.95 -1.72
C TRP A 13 10.48 -0.10 -1.13
N GLN A 14 11.02 -1.00 -1.97
CA GLN A 14 11.84 -2.12 -1.54
C GLN A 14 13.11 -1.69 -0.81
N ASN A 15 13.71 -0.57 -1.23
CA ASN A 15 14.94 -0.04 -0.64
C ASN A 15 14.70 1.03 0.43
N LEU A 16 13.42 1.31 0.77
CA LEU A 16 13.03 2.33 1.73
C LEU A 16 13.60 3.72 1.40
N HIS A 17 13.77 4.05 0.11
CA HIS A 17 14.35 5.31 -0.37
C HIS A 17 13.35 6.47 -0.35
N PHE A 18 12.82 6.78 0.82
CA PHE A 18 11.90 7.89 1.07
C PHE A 18 11.96 8.31 2.54
N ALA A 19 11.47 9.52 2.85
CA ALA A 19 11.48 10.07 4.20
C ALA A 19 10.48 9.35 5.12
N GLN A 20 10.91 8.26 5.76
CA GLN A 20 10.11 7.45 6.68
C GLN A 20 9.38 8.27 7.76
N ASN A 21 10.03 9.30 8.31
CA ASN A 21 9.47 10.12 9.39
C ASN A 21 8.33 11.06 8.93
N SER A 22 8.12 11.21 7.62
CA SER A 22 7.10 12.08 7.05
C SER A 22 5.85 11.33 6.58
N LEU A 23 5.86 9.99 6.64
CA LEU A 23 4.74 9.19 6.16
C LEU A 23 3.55 9.27 7.11
N ARG A 24 2.37 9.50 6.52
CA ARG A 24 1.09 9.53 7.21
C ARG A 24 0.01 8.85 6.38
N THR A 25 -0.95 8.23 7.04
CA THR A 25 -2.19 7.80 6.39
C THR A 25 -3.00 9.02 5.92
N THR A 26 -4.01 8.78 5.09
CA THR A 26 -4.97 9.81 4.63
C THR A 26 -5.67 10.55 5.78
N CYS A 27 -5.81 9.91 6.95
CA CYS A 27 -6.35 10.49 8.18
C CYS A 27 -5.29 11.07 9.13
N GLY A 28 -4.03 11.17 8.71
CA GLY A 28 -2.96 11.86 9.44
C GLY A 28 -2.17 11.01 10.44
N LYS A 29 -2.50 9.72 10.59
CA LYS A 29 -1.80 8.83 11.52
C LYS A 29 -0.38 8.56 11.03
N PRO A 30 0.63 8.59 11.93
CA PRO A 30 2.01 8.35 11.52
C PRO A 30 2.20 6.90 11.06
N VAL A 31 2.97 6.72 9.99
CA VAL A 31 3.32 5.43 9.41
C VAL A 31 4.83 5.24 9.43
N ARG A 32 5.29 4.03 9.78
CA ARG A 32 6.70 3.64 9.67
C ARG A 32 6.81 2.24 9.07
N VAL A 33 7.62 2.09 8.03
CA VAL A 33 7.89 0.79 7.42
C VAL A 33 9.02 0.13 8.21
N ILE A 34 8.71 -0.95 8.92
CA ILE A 34 9.69 -1.73 9.67
C ILE A 34 10.35 -2.77 8.75
N HIS A 35 9.56 -3.36 7.85
CA HIS A 35 10.01 -4.23 6.78
C HIS A 35 9.09 -4.06 5.57
N PRO A 36 9.61 -3.75 4.36
CA PRO A 36 8.77 -3.50 3.18
C PRO A 36 8.00 -4.73 2.71
N GLY A 37 8.44 -5.93 3.10
CA GLY A 37 7.90 -7.21 2.64
C GLY A 37 8.83 -7.88 1.64
N TYR A 38 8.39 -9.00 1.09
CA TYR A 38 9.05 -9.70 -0.01
C TYR A 38 8.25 -9.47 -1.29
N ARG A 39 8.92 -9.05 -2.37
CA ARG A 39 8.27 -8.85 -3.66
C ARG A 39 7.58 -10.13 -4.11
N ASN A 40 6.38 -9.99 -4.65
CA ASN A 40 5.56 -11.07 -5.19
C ASN A 40 5.41 -10.86 -6.69
N ASP A 41 5.98 -11.75 -7.49
CA ASP A 41 5.89 -11.69 -8.96
C ASP A 41 4.69 -12.52 -9.50
N GLY A 42 3.87 -13.09 -8.61
CA GLY A 42 2.65 -13.83 -8.95
C GLY A 42 1.38 -13.12 -8.47
N ASP A 43 0.25 -13.83 -8.52
CA ASP A 43 -1.05 -13.25 -8.14
C ASP A 43 -1.09 -12.71 -6.70
N GLY A 44 -1.97 -11.72 -6.49
CA GLY A 44 -2.19 -11.05 -5.22
C GLY A 44 -1.37 -9.78 -5.09
N ALA A 45 -1.17 -9.34 -3.84
CA ALA A 45 -0.52 -8.07 -3.57
C ALA A 45 0.97 -8.05 -3.94
N ASP A 46 1.50 -6.87 -4.26
CA ASP A 46 2.88 -6.65 -4.71
C ASP A 46 3.96 -7.12 -3.72
N TYR A 47 3.69 -6.99 -2.41
CA TYR A 47 4.62 -7.40 -1.36
C TYR A 47 3.91 -8.23 -0.30
N ARG A 48 4.51 -9.37 0.06
CA ARG A 48 4.03 -10.25 1.12
C ARG A 48 4.81 -10.09 2.42
N TYR A 49 4.14 -10.29 3.54
CA TYR A 49 4.77 -10.34 4.88
C TYR A 49 5.53 -9.05 5.28
N SER A 50 5.00 -7.90 4.86
CA SER A 50 5.41 -6.58 5.30
C SER A 50 5.12 -6.38 6.79
N ARG A 51 5.92 -5.54 7.44
CA ARG A 51 5.75 -5.12 8.83
C ARG A 51 5.66 -3.61 8.88
N ILE A 52 4.47 -3.08 9.14
CA ILE A 52 4.18 -1.65 9.10
C ILE A 52 3.70 -1.21 10.47
N ARG A 53 4.29 -0.16 11.02
CA ARG A 53 3.79 0.47 12.26
C ARG A 53 2.90 1.66 11.88
N VAL A 54 1.64 1.62 12.28
CA VAL A 54 0.67 2.72 12.10
C VAL A 54 0.18 3.14 13.47
N ASP A 55 0.37 4.42 13.81
CA ASP A 55 -0.10 4.99 15.09
C ASP A 55 0.38 4.19 16.33
N GLY A 56 1.64 3.74 16.29
CA GLY A 56 2.25 2.93 17.35
C GLY A 56 1.97 1.43 17.28
N ILE A 57 0.92 0.99 16.57
CA ILE A 57 0.54 -0.42 16.43
C ILE A 57 1.31 -1.06 15.27
N LEU A 58 1.89 -2.24 15.50
CA LEU A 58 2.56 -3.02 14.46
C LEU A 58 1.58 -3.95 13.76
N PHE A 59 1.44 -3.79 12.46
CA PHE A 59 0.67 -4.67 11.57
C PHE A 59 1.62 -5.56 10.77
N CYS A 60 1.20 -6.82 10.58
CA CYS A 60 1.85 -7.80 9.73
C CYS A 60 0.87 -8.23 8.65
N GLY A 61 1.26 -8.11 7.38
CA GLY A 61 0.38 -8.37 6.26
C GLY A 61 1.05 -8.03 4.94
N ASP A 62 0.26 -7.79 3.92
CA ASP A 62 0.73 -7.55 2.57
C ASP A 62 0.60 -6.06 2.21
N VAL A 63 1.31 -5.60 1.18
CA VAL A 63 1.29 -4.21 0.71
C VAL A 63 1.06 -4.19 -0.79
N GLU A 64 0.16 -3.31 -1.22
CA GLU A 64 -0.13 -3.05 -2.62
C GLU A 64 0.35 -1.65 -3.01
N LEU A 65 1.01 -1.55 -4.16
CA LEU A 65 1.49 -0.30 -4.74
C LEU A 65 0.69 0.02 -6.01
N HIS A 66 0.21 1.26 -6.11
CA HIS A 66 -0.37 1.75 -7.36
C HIS A 66 0.08 3.18 -7.64
N LYS A 67 -0.12 3.64 -8.89
CA LYS A 67 0.09 5.06 -9.20
C LYS A 67 -1.03 5.89 -8.59
N SER A 68 -2.27 5.41 -8.70
CA SER A 68 -3.45 6.11 -8.20
C SER A 68 -4.32 5.25 -7.30
N ALA A 69 -4.99 5.87 -6.32
CA ALA A 69 -5.91 5.17 -5.42
C ALA A 69 -7.07 4.46 -6.15
N SER A 70 -7.54 5.03 -7.26
CA SER A 70 -8.58 4.43 -8.11
C SER A 70 -8.19 3.12 -8.79
N GLU A 71 -6.89 2.82 -8.93
CA GLU A 71 -6.43 1.59 -9.59
C GLU A 71 -6.81 0.32 -8.79
N TRP A 72 -6.94 0.43 -7.46
CA TRP A 72 -7.50 -0.63 -6.61
C TRP A 72 -8.83 -1.16 -7.16
N TYR A 73 -9.74 -0.24 -7.50
CA TYR A 73 -11.08 -0.59 -7.97
C TYR A 73 -11.09 -0.99 -9.44
N ARG A 74 -10.21 -0.38 -10.25
CA ARG A 74 -10.06 -0.68 -11.67
C ARG A 74 -9.54 -2.10 -11.89
N HIS A 75 -8.64 -2.57 -11.02
CA HIS A 75 -8.09 -3.93 -11.08
C HIS A 75 -8.99 -4.97 -10.41
N GLY A 76 -10.01 -4.56 -9.66
CA GLY A 76 -10.99 -5.46 -9.07
C GLY A 76 -10.58 -6.04 -7.71
N HIS A 77 -9.56 -5.48 -7.08
CA HIS A 77 -9.00 -5.95 -5.80
C HIS A 77 -10.04 -5.98 -4.67
N GLN A 78 -11.02 -5.08 -4.71
CA GLN A 78 -12.17 -5.05 -3.80
C GLN A 78 -13.09 -6.27 -3.89
N ARG A 79 -12.85 -7.19 -4.85
CA ARG A 79 -13.62 -8.42 -5.06
C ARG A 79 -12.74 -9.67 -5.07
N ASP A 80 -11.42 -9.54 -4.88
CA ASP A 80 -10.50 -10.66 -4.91
C ASP A 80 -9.91 -10.92 -3.52
N SER A 81 -10.24 -12.10 -2.97
CA SER A 81 -9.77 -12.58 -1.67
C SER A 81 -8.24 -12.57 -1.50
N ARG A 82 -7.46 -12.58 -2.59
CA ARG A 82 -6.00 -12.49 -2.53
C ARG A 82 -5.51 -11.17 -1.91
N TYR A 83 -6.35 -10.13 -1.90
CA TYR A 83 -6.03 -8.80 -1.37
C TYR A 83 -6.57 -8.59 0.05
N GLU A 84 -7.23 -9.57 0.67
CA GLU A 84 -7.75 -9.47 2.05
C GLU A 84 -6.64 -9.37 3.11
N ARG A 85 -5.39 -9.69 2.75
CA ARG A 85 -4.24 -9.57 3.64
C ARG A 85 -3.52 -8.23 3.51
N VAL A 86 -3.97 -7.33 2.63
CA VAL A 86 -3.32 -6.04 2.41
C VAL A 86 -3.57 -5.12 3.61
N ILE A 87 -2.50 -4.67 4.24
CA ILE A 87 -2.54 -3.81 5.43
C ILE A 87 -2.22 -2.34 5.12
N LEU A 88 -1.76 -2.05 3.90
CA LEU A 88 -1.43 -0.70 3.44
C LEU A 88 -1.50 -0.64 1.92
N HIS A 89 -2.20 0.35 1.37
CA HIS A 89 -2.26 0.63 -0.06
C HIS A 89 -1.50 1.93 -0.33
N VAL A 90 -0.31 1.81 -0.90
CA VAL A 90 0.60 2.95 -1.09
C VAL A 90 0.44 3.48 -2.50
N VAL A 91 0.12 4.76 -2.61
CA VAL A 91 -0.12 5.42 -3.90
C VAL A 91 0.76 6.64 -4.08
N VAL A 92 1.16 6.89 -5.33
CA VAL A 92 1.83 8.15 -5.69
C VAL A 92 0.84 9.32 -5.65
N HIS A 93 -0.39 9.08 -6.09
CA HIS A 93 -1.45 10.08 -6.16
C HIS A 93 -2.77 9.55 -5.56
N ASP A 94 -3.29 10.23 -4.54
CA ASP A 94 -4.62 9.95 -4.01
C ASP A 94 -5.68 10.75 -4.78
N ASP A 95 -6.26 10.13 -5.81
CA ASP A 95 -7.34 10.68 -6.64
C ASP A 95 -8.75 10.38 -6.10
N LEU A 96 -8.85 9.66 -4.98
CA LEU A 96 -10.11 9.31 -4.32
C LEU A 96 -10.39 10.13 -3.05
N HIS A 97 -9.69 11.25 -2.90
CA HIS A 97 -9.94 12.24 -1.85
C HIS A 97 -9.92 11.62 -0.45
N LYS A 98 -8.84 10.92 -0.09
CA LYS A 98 -8.60 10.37 1.25
C LYS A 98 -9.55 9.24 1.66
N ARG A 99 -10.16 8.56 0.69
CA ARG A 99 -10.95 7.35 0.94
C ARG A 99 -10.05 6.13 0.95
N ASN A 100 -9.99 5.46 2.09
CA ASN A 100 -9.36 4.15 2.22
C ASN A 100 -9.97 3.16 1.22
N ALA A 101 -9.11 2.31 0.65
CA ALA A 101 -9.56 1.19 -0.17
C ALA A 101 -10.35 0.19 0.69
N ALA A 102 -11.26 -0.56 0.06
CA ALA A 102 -12.00 -1.64 0.70
C ALA A 102 -11.59 -2.97 0.08
N ALA A 103 -11.20 -3.94 0.90
CA ALA A 103 -10.97 -5.31 0.47
C ALA A 103 -12.30 -6.09 0.34
N SER A 104 -12.25 -7.31 -0.21
CA SER A 104 -13.44 -8.14 -0.45
C SER A 104 -14.17 -8.58 0.82
N ASP A 105 -13.47 -8.71 1.94
CA ASP A 105 -14.04 -9.00 3.26
C ASP A 105 -14.61 -7.75 3.97
N GLY A 106 -14.50 -6.57 3.34
CA GLY A 106 -15.00 -5.30 3.83
C GLY A 106 -14.07 -4.53 4.76
N HIS A 107 -12.89 -5.06 5.12
CA HIS A 107 -11.94 -4.25 5.90
C HIS A 107 -11.38 -3.10 5.05
N ARG A 108 -11.03 -1.99 5.73
CA ARG A 108 -10.50 -0.79 5.08
C ARG A 108 -8.98 -0.79 5.13
N VAL A 109 -8.37 -0.66 3.95
CA VAL A 109 -6.93 -0.56 3.77
C VAL A 109 -6.52 0.91 3.82
N PRO A 110 -5.67 1.32 4.78
CA PRO A 110 -5.20 2.70 4.91
C PRO A 110 -4.22 3.12 3.81
#